data_AF-A0A2K3LB84-F1
#
_entry.id   AF-A0A2K3LB84-F1
#
_cell.length_a   1.000
_cell.length_b   1.000
_cell.length_c   1.000
_cell.angle_alpha   90.00
_cell.angle_beta   90.00
_cell.angle_gamma   90.00
#
_symmetry.space_group_name_H-M   'P 1'
#
loop_
_entity.id
_entity.type
_entity.pdbx_description
1 polymer ?
#
loop_
_entity_poly.entity_id
_entity_poly.type
_entity_poly.pdbx_seq_one_letter_code
_entity_poly.pdbx_strand_id
1 'polypeptide(L)' 'MVEFLLEDIFRVEKVNPDDKKLFEKVNRIEARSEKFDMFMQLDINSELYPLKAGQKFSLALVPTLNPDGTPDTGYYNPCS' A
#
# COMPACT_ATOMS: atom_id res chain seq x y z
N MET A 1 -20.75 -3.62 8.39
CA MET A 1 -19.59 -4.31 7.77
C MET A 1 -19.01 -3.32 6.79
N VAL A 2 -17.75 -2.95 6.97
CA VAL A 2 -17.12 -1.96 6.09
C VAL A 2 -16.96 -2.53 4.68
N GLU A 3 -17.30 -1.72 3.68
CA GLU A 3 -17.05 -2.03 2.28
C GLU A 3 -15.64 -1.56 1.89
N PHE A 4 -14.90 -2.41 1.19
CA PHE A 4 -13.54 -2.09 0.76
C PHE A 4 -13.63 -1.31 -0.56
N LEU A 5 -12.96 -0.16 -0.62
CA LEU A 5 -12.83 0.63 -1.85
C LEU A 5 -11.93 -0.08 -2.87
N LEU A 6 -10.93 -0.80 -2.36
CA LEU A 6 -10.04 -1.65 -3.13
C LEU A 6 -9.59 -2.81 -2.25
N GLU A 7 -9.58 -4.02 -2.81
CA GLU A 7 -8.92 -5.18 -2.22
C GLU A 7 -8.27 -6.00 -3.33
N ASP A 8 -6.94 -6.05 -3.34
CA ASP A 8 -6.23 -6.84 -4.34
C ASP A 8 -4.83 -7.27 -3.92
N ILE A 9 -4.27 -8.23 -4.65
CA ILE A 9 -2.87 -8.65 -4.55
C ILE A 9 -2.08 -7.94 -5.66
N PHE A 10 -1.04 -7.23 -5.26
CA PHE A 10 -0.11 -6.55 -6.15
C PHE A 10 1.23 -7.27 -6.15
N ARG A 11 1.85 -7.37 -7.33
CA ARG A 11 3.22 -7.84 -7.51
C ARG A 11 4.12 -6.65 -7.82
N VAL A 12 5.18 -6.48 -7.03
CA VAL A 12 6.19 -5.44 -7.25
C VAL A 12 6.96 -5.76 -8.52
N GLU A 13 6.92 -4.87 -9.51
CA GLU A 13 7.68 -4.98 -10.75
C GLU A 13 9.07 -4.34 -10.58
N LYS A 14 9.12 -3.14 -9.99
CA LYS A 14 10.37 -2.39 -9.77
C LYS A 14 10.40 -1.71 -8.41
N VAL A 15 11.62 -1.51 -7.91
CA VAL A 15 11.91 -0.71 -6.71
C VAL A 15 12.89 0.37 -7.12
N ASN A 16 12.51 1.63 -6.93
CA ASN A 16 13.21 2.83 -7.41
C ASN A 16 13.47 2.78 -8.92
N PRO A 17 12.42 2.95 -9.76
CA PRO A 17 12.50 2.76 -11.22
C PRO A 17 13.50 3.67 -11.95
N ASP A 18 13.88 4.81 -11.36
CA ASP A 18 14.92 5.71 -11.88
C ASP A 18 16.36 5.27 -11.52
N ASP A 19 16.51 4.12 -10.86
CA ASP A 19 17.75 3.59 -10.26
C ASP A 19 18.44 4.57 -9.29
N LYS A 20 17.76 5.65 -8.91
CA LYS A 20 18.21 6.67 -7.99
C LYS A 20 17.39 6.58 -6.71
N LYS A 21 18.02 6.10 -5.65
CA LYS A 21 17.46 6.19 -4.31
C LYS A 21 17.61 7.62 -3.80
N LEU A 22 16.53 8.39 -3.90
CA LEU A 22 16.50 9.80 -3.46
C LEU A 22 16.48 9.94 -1.94
N PHE A 23 15.91 8.95 -1.24
CA PHE A 23 15.70 8.99 0.20
C PHE A 23 16.22 7.72 0.85
N GLU A 24 16.96 7.83 1.95
CA GLU A 24 17.58 6.67 2.62
C GLU A 24 16.54 5.67 3.17
N LYS A 25 15.41 6.18 3.67
CA LYS A 25 14.38 5.39 4.36
C LYS A 25 13.10 5.20 3.54
N VAL A 26 13.03 5.75 2.33
CA VAL A 26 11.85 5.66 1.46
C VAL A 26 12.25 5.07 0.12
N ASN A 27 11.49 4.07 -0.32
CA ASN A 27 11.59 3.54 -1.68
C ASN A 27 10.28 3.79 -2.41
N ARG A 28 10.39 4.10 -3.70
CA ARG A 28 9.27 4.13 -4.63
C ARG A 28 9.11 2.77 -5.28
N ILE A 29 7.96 2.13 -5.14
CA ILE A 29 7.67 0.86 -5.84
C ILE A 29 6.76 1.10 -7.03
N GLU A 30 6.97 0.34 -8.09
CA GLU A 30 6.00 0.12 -9.16
C GLU A 30 5.47 -1.31 -9.00
N ALA A 31 4.16 -1.47 -8.96
CA ALA A 31 3.51 -2.75 -8.78
C ALA A 31 2.31 -2.91 -9.72
N ARG A 32 2.02 -4.15 -10.08
CA ARG A 32 0.87 -4.50 -10.92
C ARG A 32 -0.05 -5.46 -10.18
N SER A 33 -1.35 -5.20 -10.28
CA SER A 33 -2.42 -6.04 -9.75
C SER A 33 -2.46 -7.39 -10.48
N GLU A 34 -2.74 -8.47 -9.74
CA GLU A 34 -2.92 -9.79 -10.33
C GLU A 34 -4.32 -10.02 -10.91
N LYS A 35 -5.34 -9.29 -10.44
CA LYS A 35 -6.74 -9.52 -10.82
C LYS A 35 -7.28 -8.54 -11.85
N PHE A 36 -6.88 -7.27 -11.76
CA PHE A 36 -7.55 -6.16 -12.46
C PHE A 36 -6.62 -5.39 -13.41
N ASP A 37 -5.39 -5.88 -13.66
CA ASP A 37 -4.36 -5.20 -14.48
C ASP A 37 -4.15 -3.73 -14.10
N MET A 38 -4.31 -3.42 -12.81
CA MET A 38 -4.04 -2.08 -12.27
C MET A 38 -2.55 -1.86 -12.10
N PHE A 39 -2.06 -0.70 -12.54
CA PHE A 39 -0.73 -0.22 -12.24
C PHE A 39 -0.76 0.68 -11.00
N MET A 40 0.21 0.48 -10.09
CA MET A 40 0.36 1.22 -8.85
C MET A 40 1.77 1.75 -8.70
N GLN A 41 1.89 3.00 -8.30
CA GLN A 41 3.12 3.58 -7.80
C GLN A 41 2.91 4.01 -6.34
N LEU A 42 3.78 3.55 -5.44
CA LEU A 42 3.64 3.80 -4.00
C LEU A 42 4.99 4.10 -3.36
N ASP A 43 5.07 5.17 -2.59
CA ASP A 43 6.25 5.49 -1.76
C ASP A 43 6.07 4.84 -0.38
N ILE A 44 7.00 3.96 -0.01
CA ILE A 44 6.94 3.17 1.23
C ILE A 44 8.14 3.48 2.14
N ASN A 45 7.94 3.39 3.46
CA ASN A 45 9.07 3.38 4.39
C ASN A 45 9.79 2.03 4.29
N SER A 46 10.94 2.03 3.60
CA SER A 46 11.71 0.82 3.29
C SER A 46 12.53 0.29 4.47
N GLU A 47 12.72 1.09 5.52
CA GLU A 47 13.40 0.66 6.75
C GLU A 47 12.47 -0.22 7.60
N LEU A 48 11.20 0.18 7.72
CA LEU A 48 10.20 -0.55 8.49
C LEU A 48 9.57 -1.70 7.70
N TYR A 49 9.32 -1.49 6.40
CA TYR A 49 8.64 -2.47 5.55
C TYR A 49 9.36 -2.64 4.21
N PRO A 50 10.44 -3.45 4.16
CA PRO A 50 11.20 -3.64 2.94
C PRO A 50 10.45 -4.50 1.93
N LEU A 51 10.17 -3.94 0.74
CA LEU A 51 9.63 -4.69 -0.41
C LEU A 51 10.70 -4.85 -1.49
N LYS A 52 10.69 -6.02 -2.15
CA LYS A 52 11.63 -6.38 -3.21
C LYS A 52 10.90 -6.61 -4.54
N ALA A 53 11.60 -6.39 -5.66
CA ALA A 53 11.09 -6.74 -6.98
C ALA A 53 10.70 -8.23 -7.03
N GLY A 54 9.55 -8.53 -7.64
CA GLY A 54 8.95 -9.86 -7.71
C GLY A 54 8.10 -10.27 -6.52
N GLN A 55 8.18 -9.56 -5.38
CA GLN A 55 7.39 -9.85 -4.19
C GLN A 55 5.91 -9.51 -4.41
N LYS A 56 5.02 -10.31 -3.84
CA LYS A 56 3.58 -10.05 -3.81
C LYS A 56 3.16 -9.52 -2.44
N PHE A 57 2.23 -8.58 -2.42
CA PHE A 57 1.61 -8.09 -1.20
C PHE A 57 0.12 -7.84 -1.43
N SER A 58 -0.68 -8.01 -0.37
CA SER A 58 -2.11 -7.68 -0.40
C SER A 58 -2.28 -6.22 0.01
N LEU A 59 -3.10 -5.48 -0.73
CA LEU A 59 -3.49 -4.11 -0.41
C LEU A 59 -5.01 -4.03 -0.25
N ALA A 60 -5.42 -3.44 0.87
CA ALA A 60 -6.80 -3.06 1.11
C ALA A 60 -6.87 -1.55 1.33
N LEU A 61 -7.84 -0.90 0.70
CA LEU A 61 -8.21 0.50 0.93
C LEU A 61 -9.65 0.54 1.43
N VAL A 62 -9.87 1.17 2.57
CA VAL A 62 -11.18 1.28 3.23
C VAL A 62 -11.48 2.74 3.57
N PRO A 63 -12.75 3.17 3.57
CA PRO A 63 -13.12 4.55 3.89
C PRO A 63 -13.14 4.83 5.39
N THR A 64 -13.13 3.77 6.21
CA THR A 64 -13.12 3.83 7.68
C THR A 64 -12.45 2.58 8.23
N LEU A 65 -11.80 2.70 9.39
CA LEU A 65 -11.26 1.56 10.14
C LEU A 65 -12.31 0.92 11.05
N ASN A 66 -13.46 1.57 11.25
CA ASN A 66 -14.52 1.04 12.10
C ASN A 66 -15.18 -0.18 11.43
N PRO A 67 -15.17 -1.37 12.04
CA PRO A 67 -15.70 -2.60 11.42
C PRO A 67 -17.22 -2.53 11.13
N ASP A 68 -17.94 -1.73 11.91
CA ASP A 68 -19.37 -1.50 11.73
C ASP A 68 -19.69 -0.62 10.51
N GLY A 69 -18.71 0.12 9.98
CA GLY A 69 -18.84 1.03 8.84
C GLY A 69 -19.15 2.48 9.24
N THR A 70 -19.09 2.81 10.54
CA THR A 70 -19.26 4.20 10.98
C THR A 70 -18.16 5.10 10.41
N PRO A 71 -18.47 6.34 9.98
CA PRO A 71 -17.48 7.24 9.37
C PRO A 71 -16.28 7.50 10.28
N ASP A 72 -15.13 7.77 9.67
CA ASP A 72 -13.94 8.21 10.41
C ASP A 72 -14.24 9.55 11.11
N THR A 73 -13.87 9.63 12.39
CA THR A 73 -14.00 10.84 13.18
C THR A 73 -12.91 11.87 12.87
N GLY A 74 -11.89 11.47 12.10
CA GLY A 74 -10.70 12.27 11.77
C GLY A 74 -9.64 12.28 12.87
N TYR A 75 -9.85 11.55 13.97
CA TYR A 75 -8.91 11.41 15.06
C TYR A 75 -8.34 9.99 15.11
N TYR A 76 -7.03 9.87 14.98
CA TYR A 76 -6.33 8.61 15.16
C TYR A 76 -6.00 8.38 16.65
N ASN A 77 -6.49 7.29 17.23
CA ASN A 77 -6.13 6.85 18.57
C ASN A 77 -5.25 5.58 18.48
N PRO A 78 -3.94 5.66 18.73
CA PRO A 78 -3.05 4.49 18.60
C PRO A 78 -3.31 3.38 19.62
N CYS A 79 -4.06 3.67 20.71
CA CYS A 79 -4.30 2.74 21.81
C CYS A 79 -5.71 2.11 21.79
N SER A 80 -6.51 2.36 20.75
CA SER A 80 -7.87 1.81 20.63
C SER A 80 -7.87 0.33 20.25
#